data_AF-A0A7V9D3X9-F1
#
_entry.id   AF-A0A7V9D3X9-F1
#
_cell.length_a   1.000
_cell.length_b   1.000
_cell.length_c   1.000
_cell.angle_alpha   90.00
_cell.angle_beta   90.00
_cell.angle_gamma   90.00
#
_symmetry.space_group_name_H-M   'P 1'
#
loop_
_entity.id
_entity.type
_entity.pdbx_description
1 polymer ?
#
loop_
_entity_poly.entity_id
_entity_poly.type
_entity_poly.pdbx_seq_one_letter_code
_entity_poly.pdbx_strand_id
1 'polypeptide(L)'
;DPLPEELSAEAAVCLDPAVMMMAMRDAAIKLGDDVAVFGLGALGLMGVQLARIAGAATVIGVDPIQARRDVAQQLGADVTLDPTADDGDAGLAIRRMTGLYQRDGSERPERQRVIGGYWEVPSQYRQLGVDVAIESSGSIQALHHAIRSARFGGTICMISYYGRDAAGLRLGEEFHVNQLQLVSSRVESLPLRDAPAWDLQRLVDVALGWLVSGRLSAAGILTPIVPFEDAEEAYRSIDEHPEQSIKLGIRFG
;
A
#
# COMPACT_ATOMS: atom_id res chain seq x y z
N ASP A 1 -6.19 0.44 29.02
CA ASP A 1 -7.53 0.95 29.35
C ASP A 1 -8.61 0.13 28.67
N PRO A 2 -9.83 0.06 29.24
CA PRO A 2 -10.96 -0.58 28.58
C PRO A 2 -11.23 0.09 27.23
N LEU A 3 -11.71 -0.69 26.26
CA LEU A 3 -12.13 -0.16 24.96
C LEU A 3 -13.43 0.66 25.14
N PRO A 4 -13.64 1.72 24.34
CA PRO A 4 -14.90 2.47 24.32
C PRO A 4 -16.10 1.56 24.01
N GLU A 5 -17.24 1.78 24.67
CA GLU A 5 -18.45 0.97 24.48
C GLU A 5 -19.03 1.10 23.06
N GLU A 6 -18.78 2.23 22.40
CA GLU A 6 -19.26 2.52 21.06
C GLU A 6 -18.44 1.81 19.96
N LEU A 7 -17.28 1.23 20.31
CA LEU A 7 -16.42 0.55 19.35
C LEU A 7 -16.95 -0.85 19.06
N SER A 8 -17.25 -1.14 17.79
CA SER A 8 -17.67 -2.49 17.39
C SER A 8 -16.54 -3.51 17.63
N ALA A 9 -16.90 -4.78 17.83
CA ALA A 9 -15.92 -5.85 18.00
C ALA A 9 -14.98 -5.98 16.79
N GLU A 10 -15.52 -5.81 15.58
CA GLU A 10 -14.76 -5.81 14.33
C GLU A 10 -13.75 -4.66 14.28
N ALA A 11 -14.17 -3.46 14.68
CA ALA A 11 -13.31 -2.29 14.74
C ALA A 11 -12.22 -2.45 15.80
N ALA A 12 -12.54 -3.05 16.95
CA ALA A 12 -11.57 -3.37 17.99
C ALA A 12 -10.47 -4.31 17.48
N VAL A 13 -10.83 -5.37 16.76
CA VAL A 13 -9.89 -6.32 16.13
C VAL A 13 -9.12 -5.68 14.97
N CYS A 14 -9.56 -4.54 14.47
CA CYS A 14 -8.89 -3.76 13.44
C CYS A 14 -8.05 -2.58 13.99
N LEU A 15 -7.95 -2.42 15.32
CA LEU A 15 -7.08 -1.39 15.91
C LEU A 15 -5.60 -1.65 15.62
N ASP A 16 -5.14 -2.90 15.66
CA ASP A 16 -3.74 -3.25 15.36
C ASP A 16 -3.32 -2.88 13.93
N PRO A 17 -4.03 -3.26 12.84
CA PRO A 17 -3.62 -2.87 11.50
C PRO A 17 -3.77 -1.36 11.28
N ALA A 18 -4.73 -0.71 11.94
CA ALA A 18 -4.87 0.74 11.87
C ALA A 18 -3.61 1.43 12.43
N VAL A 19 -3.18 1.05 13.63
CA VAL A 19 -1.98 1.60 14.28
C VAL A 19 -0.71 1.27 13.50
N MET A 20 -0.57 0.03 13.04
CA MET A 20 0.58 -0.39 12.22
C MET A 20 0.68 0.39 10.93
N MET A 21 -0.44 0.55 10.22
CA MET A 21 -0.45 1.22 8.93
C MET A 21 -0.19 2.73 9.04
N MET A 22 -0.45 3.34 10.19
CA MET A 22 -0.07 4.74 10.42
C MET A 22 1.43 5.00 10.27
N ALA A 23 2.30 3.98 10.32
CA ALA A 23 3.71 4.11 9.98
C ALA A 23 3.94 4.72 8.58
N MET A 24 2.97 4.58 7.66
CA MET A 24 2.98 5.22 6.34
C MET A 24 3.12 6.75 6.35
N ARG A 25 3.02 7.41 7.50
CA ARG A 25 3.45 8.82 7.66
C ARG A 25 4.86 9.06 7.12
N ASP A 26 5.75 8.08 7.22
CA ASP A 26 7.11 8.13 6.66
C ASP A 26 7.12 8.29 5.12
N ALA A 27 6.02 7.95 4.43
CA ALA A 27 5.85 8.15 3.00
C ALA A 27 5.64 9.63 2.62
N ALA A 28 5.28 10.48 3.59
CA ALA A 28 5.06 11.92 3.43
C ALA A 28 4.10 12.28 2.27
N ILE A 29 2.99 11.55 2.17
CA ILE A 29 1.89 11.84 1.22
C ILE A 29 1.44 13.29 1.40
N LYS A 30 1.31 14.00 0.29
CA LYS A 30 0.85 15.39 0.23
C LYS A 30 -0.55 15.47 -0.35
N LEU A 31 -1.22 16.59 -0.05
CA LEU A 31 -2.50 16.93 -0.66
C LEU A 31 -2.34 16.96 -2.19
N GLY A 32 -3.15 16.15 -2.87
CA GLY A 32 -3.15 16.05 -4.33
C GLY A 32 -2.23 14.97 -4.91
N ASP A 33 -1.48 14.24 -4.08
CA ASP A 33 -0.62 13.15 -4.58
C ASP A 33 -1.46 12.00 -5.14
N ASP A 34 -0.96 11.36 -6.20
CA ASP A 34 -1.44 10.06 -6.64
C ASP A 34 -0.71 8.96 -5.85
N VAL A 35 -1.47 8.00 -5.29
CA VAL A 35 -0.94 6.97 -4.39
C VAL A 35 -1.32 5.58 -4.88
N ALA A 36 -0.36 4.66 -4.94
CA ALA A 36 -0.62 3.23 -5.14
C ALA A 36 -0.37 2.44 -3.85
N VAL A 37 -1.25 1.48 -3.53
CA VAL A 37 -1.12 0.57 -2.39
C VAL A 37 -1.02 -0.87 -2.91
N PHE A 38 0.12 -1.51 -2.68
CA PHE A 38 0.41 -2.88 -3.09
C PHE A 38 0.21 -3.84 -1.92
N GLY A 39 -0.61 -4.88 -2.16
CA GLY A 39 -1.17 -5.75 -1.15
C GLY A 39 -2.42 -5.11 -0.52
N LEU A 40 -3.55 -5.80 -0.59
CA LEU A 40 -4.85 -5.36 -0.04
C LEU A 40 -5.34 -6.33 1.05
N GLY A 41 -4.41 -6.83 1.87
CA GLY A 41 -4.72 -7.43 3.17
C GLY A 41 -5.14 -6.37 4.20
N ALA A 42 -5.29 -6.76 5.46
CA ALA A 42 -5.74 -5.84 6.52
C ALA A 42 -4.94 -4.52 6.60
N LEU A 43 -3.60 -4.57 6.50
CA LEU A 43 -2.75 -3.38 6.47
C LEU A 43 -3.01 -2.53 5.23
N GLY A 44 -3.00 -3.14 4.04
CA GLY A 44 -3.23 -2.44 2.77
C GLY A 44 -4.59 -1.74 2.70
N LEU A 45 -5.64 -2.37 3.23
CA LEU A 45 -6.99 -1.78 3.29
C LEU A 45 -7.07 -0.61 4.27
N MET A 46 -6.32 -0.64 5.37
CA MET A 46 -6.10 0.57 6.18
C MET A 46 -5.32 1.62 5.41
N GLY A 47 -4.35 1.19 4.59
CA GLY A 47 -3.51 2.04 3.76
C GLY A 47 -4.28 2.84 2.73
N VAL A 48 -5.24 2.21 2.06
CA VAL A 48 -6.16 2.86 1.11
C VAL A 48 -6.90 4.00 1.79
N GLN A 49 -7.51 3.74 2.95
CA GLN A 49 -8.27 4.74 3.70
C GLN A 49 -7.36 5.87 4.21
N LEU A 50 -6.19 5.54 4.74
CA LEU A 50 -5.23 6.51 5.25
C LEU A 50 -4.65 7.38 4.14
N ALA A 51 -4.42 6.85 2.93
CA ALA A 51 -4.03 7.65 1.77
C ALA A 51 -5.11 8.66 1.38
N ARG A 52 -6.39 8.25 1.37
CA ARG A 52 -7.52 9.17 1.15
C ARG A 52 -7.60 10.23 2.25
N ILE A 53 -7.46 9.84 3.52
CA ILE A 53 -7.46 10.75 4.66
C ILE A 53 -6.29 11.75 4.60
N ALA A 54 -5.13 11.34 4.07
CA ALA A 54 -3.97 12.20 3.84
C ALA A 54 -4.17 13.19 2.69
N GLY A 55 -5.24 13.06 1.91
CA GLY A 55 -5.62 13.95 0.83
C GLY A 55 -5.04 13.57 -0.53
N ALA A 56 -4.74 12.28 -0.74
CA ALA A 56 -4.41 11.77 -2.07
C ALA A 56 -5.53 12.11 -3.07
N ALA A 57 -5.16 12.57 -4.27
CA ALA A 57 -6.10 12.83 -5.35
C ALA A 57 -6.65 11.51 -5.92
N THR A 58 -5.75 10.56 -6.17
CA THR A 58 -6.07 9.22 -6.65
C THR A 58 -5.48 8.17 -5.73
N VAL A 59 -6.25 7.12 -5.41
CA VAL A 59 -5.77 5.94 -4.69
C VAL A 59 -5.99 4.69 -5.54
N ILE A 60 -4.90 4.01 -5.89
CA ILE A 60 -4.87 2.80 -6.70
C ILE A 60 -4.53 1.61 -5.80
N GLY A 61 -5.42 0.62 -5.71
CA GLY A 61 -5.17 -0.63 -4.97
C GLY A 61 -4.68 -1.76 -5.88
N VAL A 62 -3.67 -2.53 -5.46
CA VAL A 62 -3.13 -3.65 -6.24
C VAL A 62 -3.07 -4.91 -5.40
N ASP A 63 -3.81 -5.95 -5.80
CA ASP A 63 -3.83 -7.27 -5.15
C ASP A 63 -4.35 -8.32 -6.14
N PRO A 64 -3.84 -9.56 -6.15
CA PRO A 64 -4.34 -10.62 -7.05
C PRO A 64 -5.74 -11.14 -6.71
N ILE A 65 -6.24 -10.93 -5.49
CA ILE A 65 -7.53 -11.48 -5.05
C ILE A 65 -8.64 -10.45 -5.30
N GLN A 66 -9.60 -10.80 -6.17
CA GLN A 66 -10.73 -9.92 -6.54
C GLN A 66 -11.52 -9.45 -5.31
N ALA A 67 -11.84 -10.33 -4.36
CA ALA A 67 -12.60 -9.97 -3.17
C ALA A 67 -11.92 -8.86 -2.34
N ARG A 68 -10.59 -8.82 -2.28
CA ARG A 68 -9.82 -7.77 -1.60
C ARG A 68 -9.89 -6.45 -2.37
N ARG A 69 -9.84 -6.51 -3.70
CA ARG A 69 -10.02 -5.33 -4.57
C ARG A 69 -11.42 -4.73 -4.41
N ASP A 70 -12.45 -5.56 -4.29
CA ASP A 70 -13.83 -5.09 -4.11
C ASP A 70 -13.98 -4.33 -2.78
N VAL A 71 -13.40 -4.86 -1.69
CA VAL A 71 -13.36 -4.17 -0.39
C VAL A 71 -12.55 -2.87 -0.48
N ALA A 72 -11.41 -2.86 -1.17
CA ALA A 72 -10.61 -1.64 -1.35
C ALA A 72 -11.40 -0.52 -2.05
N GLN A 73 -12.21 -0.84 -3.07
CA GLN A 73 -13.07 0.15 -3.72
C GLN A 73 -14.12 0.72 -2.76
N GLN A 74 -14.75 -0.13 -1.94
CA GLN A 74 -15.70 0.30 -0.91
C GLN A 74 -15.05 1.22 0.14
N LEU A 75 -13.76 0.99 0.42
CA LEU A 75 -12.98 1.77 1.38
C LEU A 75 -12.26 2.99 0.76
N GLY A 76 -12.51 3.29 -0.52
CA GLY A 76 -12.11 4.54 -1.15
C GLY A 76 -10.95 4.47 -2.14
N ALA A 77 -10.54 3.28 -2.60
CA ALA A 77 -9.71 3.17 -3.80
C ALA A 77 -10.52 3.59 -5.04
N ASP A 78 -9.96 4.45 -5.88
CA ASP A 78 -10.60 4.89 -7.14
C ASP A 78 -10.43 3.84 -8.24
N VAL A 79 -9.29 3.13 -8.21
CA VAL A 79 -8.90 2.12 -9.18
C VAL A 79 -8.36 0.93 -8.43
N THR A 80 -8.66 -0.29 -8.92
CA THR A 80 -8.01 -1.49 -8.45
C THR A 80 -7.48 -2.31 -9.62
N LEU A 81 -6.31 -2.93 -9.42
CA LEU A 81 -5.61 -3.70 -10.45
C LEU A 81 -5.26 -5.10 -9.95
N ASP A 82 -5.44 -6.07 -10.84
CA ASP A 82 -4.88 -7.40 -10.67
C ASP A 82 -3.43 -7.40 -11.20
N PRO A 83 -2.42 -7.66 -10.35
CA PRO A 83 -1.03 -7.67 -10.79
C PRO A 83 -0.67 -8.84 -11.69
N THR A 84 -1.57 -9.80 -11.90
CA THR A 84 -1.40 -10.96 -12.77
C THR A 84 -2.11 -10.81 -14.12
N ALA A 85 -2.92 -9.76 -14.29
CA ALA A 85 -3.59 -9.47 -15.55
C ALA A 85 -2.61 -8.92 -16.61
N ASP A 86 -3.04 -8.98 -17.87
CA ASP A 86 -2.30 -8.50 -19.05
C ASP A 86 -0.85 -9.03 -19.12
N ASP A 87 0.13 -8.14 -19.05
CA ASP A 87 1.56 -8.45 -19.09
C ASP A 87 2.13 -8.83 -17.70
N GLY A 88 1.28 -8.92 -16.68
CA GLY A 88 1.67 -9.24 -15.31
C GLY A 88 2.50 -8.13 -14.66
N ASP A 89 2.39 -6.89 -15.14
CA ASP A 89 3.18 -5.74 -14.70
C ASP A 89 2.27 -4.57 -14.27
N ALA A 90 1.74 -4.68 -13.05
CA ALA A 90 0.89 -3.65 -12.47
C ALA A 90 1.56 -2.27 -12.42
N GLY A 91 2.88 -2.23 -12.25
CA GLY A 91 3.63 -0.97 -12.21
C GLY A 91 3.61 -0.25 -13.55
N LEU A 92 3.76 -1.01 -14.63
CA LEU A 92 3.62 -0.48 -15.98
C LEU A 92 2.18 -0.10 -16.31
N ALA A 93 1.21 -0.89 -15.88
CA ALA A 93 -0.21 -0.55 -16.01
C ALA A 93 -0.52 0.81 -15.36
N ILE A 94 -0.05 1.04 -14.13
CA ILE A 94 -0.21 2.33 -13.44
C ILE A 94 0.42 3.49 -14.23
N ARG A 95 1.61 3.31 -14.80
CA ARG A 95 2.24 4.34 -15.64
C ARG A 95 1.47 4.64 -16.93
N ARG A 96 0.82 3.64 -17.51
CA ARG A 96 -0.06 3.81 -18.69
C ARG A 96 -1.36 4.53 -18.35
N MET A 97 -1.85 4.39 -17.12
CA MET A 97 -3.09 5.05 -16.68
C MET A 97 -2.89 6.51 -16.29
N THR A 98 -1.72 6.86 -15.78
CA THR A 98 -1.36 8.21 -15.32
C THR A 98 -0.80 9.11 -16.43
N GLY A 99 -0.75 8.62 -17.68
CA GLY A 99 -0.48 9.41 -18.88
C GLY A 99 -0.15 8.54 -20.10
N LEU A 100 0.30 9.14 -21.21
CA LEU A 100 0.53 8.43 -22.48
C LEU A 100 1.84 7.60 -22.45
N TYR A 101 1.89 6.53 -21.66
CA TYR A 101 2.96 5.54 -21.77
C TYR A 101 2.68 4.61 -22.96
N GLN A 102 3.11 4.99 -24.16
CA GLN A 102 3.18 4.08 -25.30
C GLN A 102 4.56 3.44 -25.33
N ARG A 103 4.64 2.14 -25.06
CA ARG A 103 5.84 1.35 -25.35
C ARG A 103 5.42 0.17 -26.20
N ASP A 104 5.16 0.43 -27.48
CA ASP A 104 5.66 -0.55 -28.44
C ASP A 104 7.20 -0.52 -28.32
N GLY A 105 7.89 -1.61 -28.60
CA GLY A 105 9.34 -1.69 -28.36
C GLY A 105 10.22 -0.73 -29.18
N SER A 106 9.68 0.25 -29.92
CA SER A 106 10.40 0.99 -30.96
C SER A 106 11.11 2.26 -30.51
N GLU A 107 10.56 3.04 -29.57
CA GLU A 107 11.04 4.40 -29.34
C GLU A 107 11.29 4.71 -27.86
N ARG A 108 12.58 4.78 -27.48
CA ARG A 108 12.95 5.46 -26.23
C ARG A 108 12.58 6.94 -26.39
N PRO A 109 11.97 7.60 -25.38
CA PRO A 109 11.71 9.04 -25.48
C PRO A 109 13.00 9.75 -25.86
N GLU A 110 12.97 10.50 -26.96
CA GLU A 110 14.13 11.13 -27.55
C GLU A 110 14.73 12.08 -26.50
N ARG A 111 15.88 11.70 -25.94
CA ARG A 111 16.54 12.51 -24.93
C ARG A 111 17.05 13.77 -25.62
N GLN A 112 16.79 14.94 -25.04
CA GLN A 112 17.29 16.18 -25.60
C GLN A 112 18.70 16.42 -25.07
N ARG A 113 19.67 16.63 -25.98
CA ARG A 113 21.02 17.02 -25.60
C ARG A 113 20.98 18.47 -25.09
N VAL A 114 21.46 18.68 -23.88
CA VAL A 114 21.54 20.00 -23.24
C VAL A 114 22.98 20.52 -23.33
N ILE A 115 23.66 20.76 -22.21
CA ILE A 115 25.04 21.29 -22.18
C ILE A 115 26.04 20.14 -21.96
N GLY A 116 27.29 20.27 -22.43
CA GLY A 116 28.40 19.41 -22.00
C GLY A 116 28.30 17.91 -22.35
N GLY A 117 27.38 17.50 -23.23
CA GLY A 117 27.12 16.09 -23.52
C GLY A 117 26.11 15.43 -22.58
N TYR A 118 25.47 16.20 -21.70
CA TYR A 118 24.38 15.76 -20.85
C TYR A 118 23.06 15.71 -21.63
N TRP A 119 22.18 14.81 -21.18
CA TRP A 119 20.91 14.51 -21.80
C TRP A 119 19.79 14.73 -20.79
N GLU A 120 18.70 15.37 -21.22
CA GLU A 120 17.51 15.57 -20.41
C GLU A 120 16.36 14.68 -20.89
N VAL A 121 15.69 14.01 -19.95
CA VAL A 121 14.42 13.32 -20.20
C VAL A 121 13.32 14.38 -20.20
N PRO A 122 12.47 14.46 -21.26
CA PRO A 122 11.40 15.46 -21.33
C PRO A 122 10.48 15.40 -20.10
N SER A 123 10.08 16.57 -19.60
CA SER A 123 9.32 16.74 -18.35
C SER A 123 8.01 15.96 -18.31
N GLN A 124 7.35 15.78 -19.45
CA GLN A 124 6.10 15.02 -19.57
C GLN A 124 6.22 13.54 -19.17
N TYR A 125 7.38 12.92 -19.38
CA TYR A 125 7.62 11.52 -18.96
C TYR A 125 7.97 11.41 -17.47
N ARG A 126 8.37 12.52 -16.84
CA ARG A 126 8.66 12.56 -15.39
C ARG A 126 7.40 12.51 -14.54
N GLN A 127 6.24 12.81 -15.11
CA GLN A 127 4.94 12.81 -14.44
C GLN A 127 4.20 11.47 -14.56
N LEU A 128 4.73 10.50 -15.32
CA LEU A 128 4.08 9.20 -15.47
C LEU A 128 4.34 8.33 -14.23
N GLY A 129 3.27 7.85 -13.62
CA GLY A 129 3.29 7.05 -12.40
C GLY A 129 2.73 7.81 -11.19
N VAL A 130 2.73 7.13 -10.04
CA VAL A 130 2.27 7.69 -8.77
C VAL A 130 3.36 8.50 -8.06
N ASP A 131 2.96 9.49 -7.27
CA ASP A 131 3.85 10.24 -6.37
C ASP A 131 4.40 9.33 -5.27
N VAL A 132 3.53 8.49 -4.71
CA VAL A 132 3.83 7.58 -3.60
C VAL A 132 3.32 6.18 -3.89
N ALA A 133 4.19 5.18 -3.74
CA ALA A 133 3.80 3.77 -3.71
C ALA A 133 4.01 3.21 -2.30
N ILE A 134 2.98 2.60 -1.74
CA ILE A 134 3.00 1.93 -0.45
C ILE A 134 3.04 0.43 -0.68
N GLU A 135 4.06 -0.25 -0.16
CA GLU A 135 4.21 -1.70 -0.30
C GLU A 135 3.95 -2.37 1.07
N SER A 136 2.89 -3.17 1.11
CA SER A 136 2.41 -3.83 2.34
C SER A 136 2.22 -5.35 2.22
N SER A 137 2.56 -5.95 1.07
CA SER A 137 2.39 -7.38 0.83
C SER A 137 3.56 -8.24 1.29
N GLY A 138 4.77 -7.68 1.36
CA GLY A 138 6.00 -8.46 1.60
C GLY A 138 6.46 -9.28 0.41
N SER A 139 5.82 -9.14 -0.76
CA SER A 139 6.24 -9.77 -2.01
C SER A 139 7.32 -8.95 -2.72
N ILE A 140 8.44 -9.58 -3.08
CA ILE A 140 9.49 -8.95 -3.88
C ILE A 140 8.97 -8.50 -5.24
N GLN A 141 8.02 -9.24 -5.83
CA GLN A 141 7.39 -8.85 -7.09
C GLN A 141 6.52 -7.60 -6.91
N ALA A 142 5.76 -7.51 -5.83
CA ALA A 142 4.97 -6.31 -5.51
C ALA A 142 5.88 -5.09 -5.27
N LEU A 143 7.01 -5.27 -4.56
CA LEU A 143 8.01 -4.21 -4.41
C LEU A 143 8.58 -3.75 -5.75
N HIS A 144 8.85 -4.70 -6.65
CA HIS A 144 9.33 -4.37 -7.99
C HIS A 144 8.28 -3.57 -8.77
N HIS A 145 7.00 -3.95 -8.72
CA HIS A 145 5.91 -3.19 -9.33
C HIS A 145 5.72 -1.82 -8.69
N ALA A 146 5.88 -1.69 -7.36
CA ALA A 146 5.81 -0.42 -6.65
C ALA A 146 6.90 0.56 -7.14
N ILE A 147 8.16 0.11 -7.22
CA ILE A 147 9.27 0.87 -7.79
C ILE A 147 8.97 1.30 -9.23
N ARG A 148 8.42 0.40 -10.03
CA ARG A 148 8.11 0.65 -11.44
C ARG A 148 6.92 1.59 -11.63
N SER A 149 5.98 1.59 -10.70
CA SER A 149 4.78 2.44 -10.73
C SER A 149 5.05 3.91 -10.41
N ALA A 150 6.13 4.20 -9.68
CA ALA A 150 6.41 5.55 -9.19
C ALA A 150 6.90 6.48 -10.30
N ARG A 151 6.52 7.75 -10.23
CA ARG A 151 7.03 8.79 -11.13
C ARG A 151 8.48 9.17 -10.82
N PHE A 152 9.09 9.99 -11.67
CA PHE A 152 10.44 10.50 -11.42
C PHE A 152 10.51 11.23 -10.07
N GLY A 153 11.46 10.84 -9.21
CA GLY A 153 11.63 11.37 -7.86
C GLY A 153 10.54 10.92 -6.86
N GLY A 154 9.69 9.96 -7.22
CA GLY A 154 8.64 9.44 -6.36
C GLY A 154 9.17 8.62 -5.18
N THR A 155 8.28 8.35 -4.22
CA THR A 155 8.60 7.66 -2.96
C THR A 155 7.98 6.26 -2.94
N ILE A 156 8.77 5.27 -2.56
CA ILE A 156 8.31 3.92 -2.27
C ILE A 156 8.44 3.71 -0.76
N CYS A 157 7.33 3.57 -0.05
CA CYS A 157 7.29 3.30 1.37
C CYS A 157 6.99 1.83 1.63
N MET A 158 7.97 1.13 2.20
CA MET A 158 7.90 -0.28 2.55
C MET A 158 7.44 -0.42 4.00
N ILE A 159 6.27 -1.01 4.19
CA ILE A 159 5.69 -1.29 5.52
C ILE A 159 5.77 -2.80 5.84
N SER A 160 6.13 -3.58 4.84
CA SER A 160 6.25 -5.02 4.86
C SER A 160 7.65 -5.52 5.26
N TYR A 161 7.74 -6.83 5.49
CA TYR A 161 8.97 -7.54 5.79
C TYR A 161 9.21 -8.65 4.76
N TYR A 162 10.41 -8.71 4.19
CA TYR A 162 10.72 -9.60 3.05
C TYR A 162 11.46 -10.89 3.44
N GLY A 163 11.92 -11.03 4.69
CA GLY A 163 12.48 -12.26 5.28
C GLY A 163 13.79 -12.80 4.71
N ARG A 164 13.88 -12.98 3.40
CA ARG A 164 14.96 -13.62 2.65
C ARG A 164 15.63 -12.60 1.71
N ASP A 165 16.29 -13.10 0.67
CA ASP A 165 16.91 -12.27 -0.36
C ASP A 165 15.87 -11.56 -1.24
N ALA A 166 16.30 -10.51 -1.93
CA ALA A 166 15.47 -9.72 -2.84
C ALA A 166 15.60 -10.19 -4.29
N ALA A 167 15.66 -11.50 -4.52
CA ALA A 167 15.84 -12.08 -5.84
C ALA A 167 14.71 -11.65 -6.79
N GLY A 168 15.09 -11.10 -7.95
CA GLY A 168 14.14 -10.56 -8.95
C GLY A 168 13.91 -9.05 -8.89
N LEU A 169 14.47 -8.34 -7.90
CA LEU A 169 14.40 -6.89 -7.81
C LEU A 169 15.39 -6.21 -8.78
N ARG A 170 14.88 -5.53 -9.82
CA ARG A 170 15.70 -4.92 -10.89
C ARG A 170 15.88 -3.41 -10.71
N LEU A 171 16.76 -3.00 -9.79
CA LEU A 171 16.98 -1.58 -9.46
C LEU A 171 17.56 -0.73 -10.61
N GLY A 172 18.20 -1.37 -11.59
CA GLY A 172 18.74 -0.67 -12.77
C GLY A 172 17.68 -0.23 -13.78
N GLU A 173 16.45 -0.77 -13.71
CA GLU A 173 15.40 -0.47 -14.69
C GLU A 173 14.73 0.87 -14.43
N GLU A 174 14.21 1.08 -13.21
CA GLU A 174 13.43 2.27 -12.88
C GLU A 174 13.97 3.00 -11.64
N PHE A 175 14.49 2.29 -10.64
CA PHE A 175 14.89 2.90 -9.37
C PHE A 175 15.99 3.94 -9.52
N HIS A 176 17.15 3.54 -10.07
CA HIS A 176 18.30 4.44 -10.19
C HIS A 176 18.05 5.56 -11.21
N VAL A 177 17.45 5.23 -12.36
CA VAL A 177 17.29 6.17 -13.48
C VAL A 177 16.22 7.24 -13.21
N ASN A 178 15.24 6.94 -12.35
CA ASN A 178 14.19 7.88 -11.97
C ASN A 178 14.44 8.58 -10.64
N GLN A 179 15.60 8.38 -10.00
CA GLN A 179 15.96 9.00 -8.72
C GLN A 179 14.91 8.75 -7.63
N LEU A 180 14.41 7.52 -7.55
CA LEU A 180 13.34 7.18 -6.59
C LEU A 180 13.88 7.10 -5.17
N GLN A 181 12.99 7.34 -4.21
CA GLN A 181 13.27 7.18 -2.79
C GLN A 181 12.70 5.87 -2.29
N LEU A 182 13.47 5.13 -1.49
CA LEU A 182 13.01 3.92 -0.82
C LEU A 182 13.03 4.13 0.70
N VAL A 183 11.87 4.06 1.32
CA VAL A 183 11.65 4.35 2.73
C VAL A 183 11.22 3.09 3.46
N SER A 184 12.02 2.64 4.41
CA SER A 184 11.65 1.57 5.34
C SER A 184 10.88 2.18 6.51
N SER A 185 9.66 1.66 6.76
CA SER A 185 8.78 2.13 7.83
C SER A 185 8.21 0.98 8.64
N ARG A 186 8.18 1.13 9.96
CA ARG A 186 7.71 0.11 10.90
C ARG A 186 7.26 0.74 12.22
N VAL A 187 6.06 0.41 12.69
CA VAL A 187 5.57 0.88 14.00
C VAL A 187 6.22 0.14 15.18
N GLU A 188 6.68 -1.09 14.96
CA GLU A 188 7.21 -1.97 16.01
C GLU A 188 8.69 -1.69 16.35
N SER A 189 9.29 -0.64 15.79
CA SER A 189 10.67 -0.22 16.09
C SER A 189 10.63 1.12 16.81
N LEU A 190 10.52 1.08 18.13
CA LEU A 190 10.42 2.27 18.98
C LEU A 190 11.82 2.77 19.42
N PRO A 191 12.03 4.10 19.53
CA PRO A 191 11.08 5.17 19.23
C PRO A 191 10.83 5.33 17.72
N LEU A 192 9.65 5.85 17.36
CA LEU A 192 9.29 6.13 15.97
C LEU A 192 10.18 7.23 15.37
N ARG A 193 10.27 7.29 14.04
CA ARG A 193 11.12 8.24 13.31
C ARG A 193 10.79 9.71 13.64
N ASP A 194 9.53 9.99 13.90
CA ASP A 194 8.97 11.31 14.21
C ASP A 194 8.72 11.51 15.73
N ALA A 195 9.32 10.67 16.58
CA ALA A 195 9.29 10.85 18.03
C ALA A 195 10.10 12.11 18.46
N PRO A 196 9.71 12.78 19.56
CA PRO A 196 8.58 12.46 20.45
C PRO A 196 7.24 13.03 19.96
N ALA A 197 7.21 13.74 18.82
CA ALA A 197 5.97 14.34 18.34
C ALA A 197 4.90 13.28 18.03
N TRP A 198 5.31 12.13 17.51
CA TRP A 198 4.48 10.95 17.35
C TRP A 198 5.09 9.77 18.10
N ASP A 199 4.52 9.47 19.26
CA ASP A 199 4.79 8.25 20.02
C ASP A 199 3.70 7.20 19.79
N LEU A 200 3.90 5.99 20.34
CA LEU A 200 2.94 4.91 20.18
C LEU A 200 1.56 5.25 20.78
N GLN A 201 1.53 5.94 21.92
CA GLN A 201 0.28 6.31 22.57
C GLN A 201 -0.56 7.21 21.66
N ARG A 202 0.06 8.24 21.06
CA ARG A 202 -0.61 9.11 20.10
C ARG A 202 -1.14 8.36 18.89
N LEU A 203 -0.45 7.32 18.40
CA LEU A 203 -0.97 6.50 17.30
C LEU A 203 -2.20 5.72 17.70
N VAL A 204 -2.17 5.09 18.87
CA VAL A 204 -3.31 4.35 19.41
C VAL A 204 -4.50 5.28 19.57
N ASP A 205 -4.30 6.46 20.17
CA ASP A 205 -5.38 7.43 20.42
C ASP A 205 -6.02 7.92 19.11
N VAL A 206 -5.20 8.23 18.09
CA VAL A 206 -5.71 8.68 16.78
C VAL A 206 -6.43 7.54 16.06
N ALA A 207 -5.87 6.32 16.04
CA ALA A 207 -6.47 5.17 15.37
C ALA A 207 -7.80 4.80 16.01
N LEU A 208 -7.82 4.74 17.35
CA LEU A 208 -9.02 4.47 18.13
C LEU A 208 -10.08 5.54 17.88
N GLY A 209 -9.72 6.82 17.96
CA GLY A 209 -10.65 7.92 17.69
C GLY A 209 -11.23 7.89 16.28
N TRP A 210 -10.45 7.49 15.27
CA TRP A 210 -10.93 7.37 13.89
C TRP A 210 -11.81 6.15 13.67
N LEU A 211 -11.55 5.03 14.33
CA LEU A 211 -12.43 3.85 14.31
C LEU A 211 -13.77 4.14 15.01
N VAL A 212 -13.73 4.77 16.19
CA VAL A 212 -14.95 5.16 16.95
C VAL A 212 -15.81 6.15 16.15
N SER A 213 -15.19 7.14 15.51
CA SER A 213 -15.93 8.14 14.72
C SER A 213 -16.37 7.65 13.33
N GLY A 214 -15.93 6.45 12.91
CA GLY A 214 -16.16 5.93 11.56
C GLY A 214 -15.34 6.64 10.47
N ARG A 215 -14.36 7.47 10.84
CA ARG A 215 -13.40 8.05 9.88
C ARG A 215 -12.48 6.98 9.29
N LEU A 216 -12.23 5.90 10.04
CA LEU A 216 -11.60 4.68 9.57
C LEU A 216 -12.58 3.52 9.77
N SER A 217 -12.75 2.68 8.76
CA SER A 217 -13.72 1.59 8.74
C SER A 217 -13.04 0.22 8.75
N ALA A 218 -13.63 -0.70 9.51
CA ALA A 218 -13.29 -2.13 9.53
C ALA A 218 -14.19 -2.97 8.61
N ALA A 219 -15.14 -2.33 7.91
CA ALA A 219 -16.13 -3.03 7.08
C ALA A 219 -15.47 -3.88 6.00
N GLY A 220 -15.86 -5.15 5.92
CA GLY A 220 -15.33 -6.09 4.93
C GLY A 220 -13.91 -6.61 5.20
N ILE A 221 -13.20 -6.09 6.22
CA ILE A 221 -11.83 -6.49 6.53
C ILE A 221 -11.80 -7.78 7.36
N LEU A 222 -12.69 -7.90 8.35
CA LEU A 222 -12.73 -9.07 9.23
C LEU A 222 -13.54 -10.19 8.59
N THR A 223 -12.85 -11.08 7.88
CA THR A 223 -13.44 -12.25 7.22
C THR A 223 -12.40 -13.36 7.05
N PRO A 224 -12.74 -14.64 7.35
CA PRO A 224 -13.99 -15.07 7.99
C PRO A 224 -14.00 -14.77 9.49
N ILE A 225 -15.17 -14.92 10.14
CA ILE A 225 -15.30 -14.91 11.60
C ILE A 225 -15.80 -16.29 12.04
N VAL A 226 -14.97 -17.02 12.78
CA VAL A 226 -15.23 -18.41 13.20
C VAL A 226 -15.34 -18.52 14.73
N PRO A 227 -16.01 -19.53 15.28
CA PRO A 227 -15.94 -19.82 16.72
C PRO A 227 -14.57 -20.39 17.11
N PHE A 228 -14.22 -20.33 18.39
CA PHE A 228 -12.88 -20.71 18.87
C PHE A 228 -12.51 -22.17 18.59
N GLU A 229 -13.48 -23.09 18.66
CA GLU A 229 -13.31 -24.51 18.35
C GLU A 229 -12.83 -24.76 16.91
N ASP A 230 -13.14 -23.86 15.98
CA ASP A 230 -12.79 -23.97 14.55
C ASP A 230 -11.47 -23.24 14.22
N ALA A 231 -10.80 -22.64 15.22
CA ALA A 231 -9.64 -21.78 14.99
C ALA A 231 -8.50 -22.49 14.25
N GLU A 232 -8.20 -23.75 14.59
CA GLU A 232 -7.12 -24.52 13.94
C GLU A 232 -7.39 -24.72 12.45
N GLU A 233 -8.60 -25.13 12.10
CA GLU A 233 -9.01 -25.32 10.71
C GLU A 233 -9.03 -23.99 9.96
N ALA A 234 -9.53 -22.93 10.59
CA ALA A 234 -9.55 -21.61 9.99
C ALA A 234 -8.13 -21.08 9.71
N TYR A 235 -7.17 -21.27 10.61
CA TYR A 235 -5.78 -20.89 10.35
C TYR A 235 -5.19 -21.66 9.16
N ARG A 236 -5.45 -22.97 9.06
CA ARG A 236 -5.01 -23.78 7.91
C ARG A 236 -5.64 -23.29 6.60
N SER A 237 -6.93 -22.97 6.64
CA SER A 237 -7.66 -22.47 5.47
C SER A 237 -7.14 -21.12 4.97
N ILE A 238 -6.56 -20.26 5.81
CA ILE A 238 -5.97 -18.99 5.35
C ILE A 238 -4.78 -19.25 4.42
N ASP A 239 -3.97 -20.24 4.74
CA ASP A 239 -2.79 -20.59 3.95
C ASP A 239 -3.17 -21.33 2.66
N GLU A 240 -4.17 -22.21 2.73
CA GLU A 240 -4.61 -23.04 1.59
C GLU A 240 -5.59 -22.30 0.65
N HIS A 241 -6.40 -21.40 1.19
CA HIS A 241 -7.47 -20.66 0.50
C HIS A 241 -7.41 -19.15 0.82
N PRO A 242 -6.30 -18.47 0.49
CA PRO A 242 -6.11 -17.05 0.83
C PRO A 242 -7.16 -16.12 0.19
N GLU A 243 -7.82 -16.55 -0.87
CA GLU A 243 -8.92 -15.82 -1.51
C GLU A 243 -10.18 -15.70 -0.64
N GLN A 244 -10.32 -16.55 0.37
CA GLN A 244 -11.47 -16.59 1.28
C GLN A 244 -11.26 -15.77 2.55
N SER A 245 -10.06 -15.19 2.73
CA SER A 245 -9.69 -14.49 3.96
C SER A 245 -8.97 -13.17 3.70
N ILE A 246 -9.23 -12.20 4.58
CA ILE A 246 -8.50 -10.93 4.67
C ILE A 246 -7.88 -10.81 6.05
N LYS A 247 -8.71 -10.95 7.08
CA LYS A 247 -8.30 -11.04 8.48
C LYS A 247 -9.24 -11.96 9.21
N LEU A 248 -8.71 -13.04 9.77
CA LEU A 248 -9.49 -14.00 10.55
C LEU A 248 -9.95 -13.35 11.86
N GLY A 249 -11.25 -13.38 12.11
CA GLY A 249 -11.85 -13.14 13.40
C GLY A 249 -12.13 -14.45 14.12
N ILE A 250 -11.85 -14.50 15.42
CA ILE A 250 -12.21 -15.63 16.27
C ILE A 250 -13.17 -15.12 17.35
N ARG A 251 -14.35 -15.73 17.46
CA ARG A 251 -15.27 -15.47 18.57
C ARG A 251 -14.92 -16.40 19.71
N PHE A 252 -14.72 -15.82 20.89
CA PHE A 252 -14.48 -16.55 22.13
C PHE A 252 -15.37 -15.97 23.23
N GLY A 253 -16.14 -16.82 23.91
CA GLY A 253 -17.11 -16.41 24.93
C GLY A 253 -18.42 -17.17 24.81
#